data_AF-A0A060BVX2-F1
#
_entry.id   AF-A0A060BVX2-F1
#
_cell.length_a   1.000
_cell.length_b   1.000
_cell.length_c   1.000
_cell.angle_alpha   90.00
_cell.angle_beta   90.00
_cell.angle_gamma   90.00
#
_symmetry.space_group_name_H-M   'P 1'
#
loop_
_entity.id
_entity.type
_entity.pdbx_description
1 polymer ?
#
loop_
_entity_poly.entity_id
_entity_poly.type
_entity_poly.pdbx_seq_one_letter_code
_entity_poly.pdbx_strand_id
1 'polypeptide(L)'
;MKDSGSLCGGSLKDGYEDVFAQYLSNFVSAYEYEGLGIDYLTLQNEPQNSTTSYPSMKMTPTIASKVAVDLKPLLPTTTSLLAYDHNCDNAVSYVESLENDYSLDYFSGIAIHGYSGGIVDTVPTLRSEFGKE
;
A
#
# COMPACT_ATOMS: atom_id res chain seq x y z
N MET A 1 -2.62 15.19 5.70
CA MET A 1 -2.10 14.35 6.80
C MET A 1 -0.59 14.13 6.67
N LYS A 2 0.15 15.03 6.01
CA LYS A 2 1.57 14.83 5.70
C LYS A 2 2.44 15.75 6.54
N ASP A 3 3.63 15.28 6.87
CA ASP A 3 4.65 16.04 7.58
C ASP A 3 5.06 17.32 6.84
N SER A 4 5.05 17.28 5.51
CA SER A 4 5.40 18.39 4.62
C SER A 4 4.36 19.50 4.54
N GLY A 5 3.12 19.24 4.97
CA GLY A 5 1.99 20.15 4.75
C GLY A 5 1.60 20.33 3.27
N SER A 6 2.15 19.51 2.35
CA SER A 6 1.96 19.61 0.90
C SER A 6 1.38 18.33 0.31
N LEU A 7 0.64 18.45 -0.80
CA LEU A 7 0.23 17.30 -1.61
C LEU A 7 1.42 16.59 -2.26
N CYS A 8 2.47 17.32 -2.63
CA CYS A 8 3.66 16.77 -3.29
C CYS A 8 4.78 16.51 -2.25
N GLY A 9 5.21 15.26 -2.13
CA GLY A 9 6.36 14.85 -1.31
C GLY A 9 6.13 14.88 0.21
N GLY A 10 7.03 14.26 0.96
CA GLY A 10 6.87 14.05 2.41
C GLY A 10 6.28 12.67 2.73
N SER A 11 6.08 12.41 4.01
CA SER A 11 5.57 11.14 4.55
C SER A 11 4.20 11.33 5.18
N LEU A 12 3.48 10.21 5.39
CA LEU A 12 2.37 10.22 6.33
C LEU A 12 2.91 10.65 7.71
N LYS A 13 2.21 11.59 8.34
CA LYS A 13 2.60 12.13 9.63
C LYS A 13 2.34 11.09 10.73
N ASP A 14 3.30 10.86 11.61
CA ASP A 14 3.13 9.96 12.75
C ASP A 14 1.88 10.32 13.58
N GLY A 15 1.11 9.31 13.96
CA GLY A 15 -0.15 9.44 14.69
C GLY A 15 -1.36 9.78 13.81
N TYR A 16 -1.24 9.67 12.50
CA TYR A 16 -2.36 9.82 11.54
C TYR A 16 -2.68 8.52 10.79
N GLU A 17 -2.07 7.39 11.17
CA GLU A 17 -2.28 6.09 10.53
C GLU A 17 -3.76 5.66 10.56
N ASP A 18 -4.43 5.80 11.70
CA ASP A 18 -5.85 5.51 11.92
C ASP A 18 -6.76 6.45 11.10
N VAL A 19 -6.44 7.75 11.10
CA VAL A 19 -7.19 8.76 10.34
C VAL A 19 -7.07 8.50 8.84
N PHE A 20 -5.88 8.08 8.37
CA PHE A 20 -5.66 7.74 6.97
C PHE A 20 -6.37 6.44 6.59
N ALA A 21 -6.39 5.42 7.47
CA ALA A 21 -7.19 4.22 7.29
C ALA A 21 -8.69 4.54 7.18
N GLN A 22 -9.23 5.38 8.07
CA GLN A 22 -10.64 5.79 7.99
C GLN A 22 -10.95 6.54 6.69
N TYR A 23 -10.02 7.36 6.19
CA TYR A 23 -10.17 8.03 4.90
C TYR A 23 -10.29 7.01 3.74
N LEU A 24 -9.44 5.99 3.71
CA LEU A 24 -9.49 4.93 2.70
C LEU A 24 -10.78 4.09 2.80
N SER A 25 -11.22 3.73 4.01
CA SER A 25 -12.50 3.04 4.22
C SER A 25 -13.68 3.90 3.73
N ASN A 26 -13.69 5.20 4.05
CA ASN A 26 -14.74 6.11 3.58
C ASN A 26 -14.77 6.22 2.05
N PHE A 27 -13.62 6.19 1.39
CA PHE A 27 -13.53 6.16 -0.07
C PHE A 27 -14.20 4.90 -0.64
N VAL A 28 -13.86 3.72 -0.11
CA VAL A 28 -14.45 2.44 -0.54
C VAL A 28 -15.97 2.45 -0.33
N SER A 29 -16.44 2.82 0.87
CA SER A 29 -17.88 2.86 1.17
C SER A 29 -18.64 3.87 0.32
N ALA A 30 -18.04 5.01 -0.02
CA ALA A 30 -18.68 6.00 -0.89
C ALA A 30 -18.88 5.48 -2.31
N TYR A 31 -17.91 4.72 -2.86
CA TYR A 31 -18.05 4.10 -4.17
C TYR A 31 -19.08 2.95 -4.14
N GLU A 32 -19.06 2.13 -3.08
CA GLU A 32 -20.04 1.05 -2.91
C GLU A 32 -21.48 1.59 -2.84
N TYR A 33 -21.69 2.73 -2.17
CA TYR A 33 -22.99 3.41 -2.11
C TYR A 33 -23.52 3.81 -3.51
N GLU A 34 -22.64 4.18 -4.43
CA GLU A 34 -22.97 4.48 -5.82
C GLU A 34 -23.09 3.21 -6.71
N GLY A 35 -23.01 2.02 -6.10
CA GLY A 35 -23.06 0.73 -6.81
C GLY A 35 -21.76 0.36 -7.52
N LEU A 36 -20.65 0.99 -7.18
CA LEU A 36 -19.31 0.73 -7.74
C LEU A 36 -18.45 0.02 -6.70
N GLY A 37 -18.45 -1.31 -6.71
CA GLY A 37 -17.58 -2.09 -5.83
C GLY A 37 -16.10 -1.85 -6.12
N ILE A 38 -15.28 -1.77 -5.07
CA ILE A 38 -13.82 -1.73 -5.16
C ILE A 38 -13.28 -3.09 -4.74
N ASP A 39 -12.79 -3.88 -5.70
CA ASP A 39 -12.27 -5.22 -5.42
C ASP A 39 -10.86 -5.18 -4.80
N TYR A 40 -10.02 -4.26 -5.27
CA TYR A 40 -8.62 -4.14 -4.84
C TYR A 40 -8.24 -2.70 -4.53
N LEU A 41 -7.46 -2.53 -3.45
CA LEU A 41 -6.92 -1.25 -3.02
C LEU A 41 -5.45 -1.39 -2.61
N THR A 42 -4.60 -0.48 -3.07
CA THR A 42 -3.24 -0.28 -2.54
C THR A 42 -3.26 0.89 -1.55
N LEU A 43 -2.39 0.86 -0.54
CA LEU A 43 -2.36 1.93 0.48
C LEU A 43 -1.80 3.25 -0.03
N GLN A 44 -0.88 3.16 -0.99
CA GLN A 44 -0.16 4.29 -1.56
C GLN A 44 0.41 3.87 -2.91
N ASN A 45 0.17 4.66 -3.96
CA ASN A 45 0.90 4.52 -5.22
C ASN A 45 2.38 4.86 -4.99
N GLU A 46 3.28 3.97 -5.39
CA GLU A 46 4.73 4.16 -5.33
C GLU A 46 5.24 4.64 -3.96
N PRO A 47 5.07 3.86 -2.88
CA PRO A 47 5.36 4.27 -1.51
C PRO A 47 6.83 4.62 -1.24
N GLN A 48 7.76 4.24 -2.10
CA GLN A 48 9.17 4.64 -1.99
C GLN A 48 9.48 5.93 -2.78
N ASN A 49 8.52 6.47 -3.51
CA ASN A 49 8.64 7.70 -4.28
C ASN A 49 8.09 8.90 -3.50
N SER A 50 8.91 9.94 -3.33
CA SER A 50 8.52 11.21 -2.71
C SER A 50 9.11 12.38 -3.47
N THR A 51 8.31 13.00 -4.33
CA THR A 51 8.69 14.09 -5.23
C THR A 51 7.83 15.33 -5.00
N THR A 52 8.35 16.51 -5.34
CA THR A 52 7.62 17.78 -5.29
C THR A 52 6.89 18.09 -6.61
N SER A 53 7.08 17.28 -7.66
CA SER A 53 6.53 17.54 -9.01
C SER A 53 5.06 17.15 -9.19
N TYR A 54 4.54 16.21 -8.40
CA TYR A 54 3.15 15.76 -8.42
C TYR A 54 2.76 15.15 -7.06
N PRO A 55 1.46 14.89 -6.80
CA PRO A 55 1.03 14.29 -5.54
C PRO A 55 1.72 12.96 -5.29
N SER A 56 2.48 12.88 -4.21
CA SER A 56 3.22 11.68 -3.81
C SER A 56 3.33 11.64 -2.30
N MET A 57 3.50 10.46 -1.71
CA MET A 57 3.73 10.32 -0.28
C MET A 57 4.62 9.10 -0.03
N LYS A 58 5.71 9.30 0.72
CA LYS A 58 6.51 8.20 1.20
C LYS A 58 5.70 7.40 2.24
N MET A 59 5.72 6.08 2.12
CA MET A 59 5.15 5.16 3.09
C MET A 59 6.12 3.99 3.28
N THR A 60 6.83 3.97 4.39
CA THR A 60 7.72 2.85 4.72
C THR A 60 6.90 1.58 5.03
N PRO A 61 7.51 0.38 4.97
CA PRO A 61 6.82 -0.85 5.38
C PRO A 61 6.19 -0.73 6.77
N THR A 62 6.89 -0.16 7.74
CA THR A 62 6.36 0.06 9.10
C THR A 62 5.12 0.95 9.13
N ILE A 63 5.06 2.01 8.31
CA ILE A 63 3.86 2.85 8.21
C ILE A 63 2.73 2.08 7.52
N ALA A 64 3.04 1.37 6.43
CA ALA A 64 2.07 0.53 5.73
C ALA A 64 1.48 -0.56 6.64
N SER A 65 2.30 -1.20 7.48
CA SER A 65 1.89 -2.20 8.47
C SER A 65 0.83 -1.62 9.42
N LYS A 66 1.08 -0.44 10.00
CA LYS A 66 0.14 0.22 10.92
C LYS A 66 -1.17 0.60 10.22
N VAL A 67 -1.09 1.22 9.03
CA VAL A 67 -2.28 1.59 8.27
C VAL A 67 -3.08 0.35 7.86
N ALA A 68 -2.43 -0.75 7.47
CA ALA A 68 -3.12 -1.99 7.11
C ALA A 68 -3.86 -2.62 8.30
N VAL A 69 -3.25 -2.63 9.49
CA VAL A 69 -3.86 -3.10 10.74
C VAL A 69 -5.14 -2.31 11.04
N ASP A 70 -5.07 -0.98 10.93
CA ASP A 70 -6.22 -0.11 11.21
C ASP A 70 -7.29 -0.20 10.11
N LEU A 71 -6.89 -0.36 8.85
CA LEU A 71 -7.78 -0.35 7.69
C LEU A 71 -8.53 -1.66 7.50
N LYS A 72 -7.87 -2.82 7.64
CA LYS A 72 -8.46 -4.11 7.25
C LYS A 72 -9.81 -4.40 7.94
N PRO A 73 -10.02 -4.11 9.24
CA PRO A 73 -11.31 -4.28 9.90
C PRO A 73 -12.41 -3.32 9.42
N LEU A 74 -12.04 -2.21 8.77
CA LEU A 74 -12.96 -1.17 8.29
C LEU A 74 -13.42 -1.40 6.84
N LEU A 75 -12.82 -2.36 6.14
CA LEU A 75 -13.15 -2.67 4.74
C LEU A 75 -14.27 -3.73 4.67
N PRO A 76 -15.14 -3.67 3.64
CA PRO A 76 -16.02 -4.79 3.35
C PRO A 76 -15.18 -6.03 2.99
N THR A 77 -15.73 -7.22 3.23
CA THR A 77 -15.01 -8.48 2.98
C THR A 77 -14.71 -8.72 1.49
N THR A 78 -15.38 -7.99 0.61
CA THR A 78 -15.19 -7.99 -0.84
C THR A 78 -13.99 -7.14 -1.31
N THR A 79 -13.49 -6.22 -0.47
CA THR A 79 -12.32 -5.41 -0.80
C THR A 79 -11.04 -6.02 -0.22
N SER A 80 -10.10 -6.32 -1.11
CA SER A 80 -8.78 -6.85 -0.78
C SER A 80 -7.70 -5.77 -0.85
N LEU A 81 -6.70 -5.86 0.04
CA LEU A 81 -5.53 -5.00 -0.01
C LEU A 81 -4.43 -5.65 -0.85
N LEU A 82 -3.76 -4.85 -1.66
CA LEU A 82 -2.52 -5.22 -2.34
C LEU A 82 -1.36 -4.45 -1.72
N ALA A 83 -0.28 -5.15 -1.41
CA ALA A 83 0.94 -4.56 -0.87
C ALA A 83 1.74 -3.85 -1.96
N TYR A 84 2.65 -2.97 -1.53
CA TYR A 84 3.73 -2.37 -2.31
C TYR A 84 3.32 -1.35 -3.39
N ASP A 85 2.82 -1.76 -4.56
CA ASP A 85 2.43 -0.84 -5.65
C ASP A 85 3.57 0.04 -6.20
N HIS A 86 4.71 -0.59 -6.46
CA HIS A 86 5.90 0.10 -6.98
C HIS A 86 6.79 -0.81 -7.83
N ASN A 87 7.95 -0.30 -8.24
CA ASN A 87 8.84 -0.94 -9.21
C ASN A 87 9.52 -2.20 -8.70
N CYS A 88 10.02 -3.04 -9.60
CA CYS A 88 10.61 -4.31 -9.21
C CYS A 88 11.88 -4.17 -8.35
N ASP A 89 12.57 -3.03 -8.44
CA ASP A 89 13.72 -2.73 -7.60
C ASP A 89 13.29 -2.48 -6.15
N ASN A 90 13.84 -3.27 -5.22
CA ASN A 90 13.52 -3.25 -3.79
C ASN A 90 12.12 -3.77 -3.42
N ALA A 91 11.39 -4.39 -4.36
CA ALA A 91 10.09 -5.01 -4.08
C ALA A 91 10.21 -6.11 -3.01
N VAL A 92 11.16 -7.03 -3.22
CA VAL A 92 11.38 -8.18 -2.31
C VAL A 92 11.68 -7.68 -0.89
N SER A 93 12.61 -6.73 -0.73
CA SER A 93 12.97 -6.23 0.60
C SER A 93 11.87 -5.41 1.28
N TYR A 94 11.02 -4.70 0.51
CA TYR A 94 9.85 -4.03 1.07
C TYR A 94 8.84 -5.05 1.61
N VAL A 95 8.55 -6.10 0.84
CA VAL A 95 7.59 -7.15 1.22
C VAL A 95 8.13 -8.00 2.37
N GLU A 96 9.41 -8.36 2.36
CA GLU A 96 10.09 -9.03 3.47
C GLU A 96 9.97 -8.22 4.77
N SER A 97 10.03 -6.89 4.69
CA SER A 97 9.83 -6.03 5.87
C SER A 97 8.39 -6.10 6.40
N LEU A 98 7.38 -6.19 5.53
CA LEU A 98 5.98 -6.39 5.95
C LEU A 98 5.78 -7.78 6.58
N GLU A 99 6.44 -8.81 6.04
CA GLU A 99 6.42 -10.16 6.62
C GLU A 99 7.04 -10.17 8.03
N ASN A 100 8.21 -9.56 8.18
CA ASN A 100 8.90 -9.44 9.47
C ASN A 100 8.11 -8.62 10.51
N ASP A 101 7.29 -7.67 10.06
CA ASP A 101 6.35 -6.91 10.89
C ASP A 101 5.04 -7.67 11.16
N TYR A 102 4.90 -8.92 10.71
CA TYR A 102 3.68 -9.74 10.78
C TYR A 102 2.43 -9.07 10.17
N SER A 103 2.62 -8.19 9.19
CA SER A 103 1.55 -7.42 8.56
C SER A 103 1.21 -7.88 7.15
N LEU A 104 2.04 -8.73 6.55
CA LEU A 104 1.84 -9.24 5.18
C LEU A 104 0.48 -9.96 5.01
N ASP A 105 -0.06 -10.55 6.06
CA ASP A 105 -1.36 -11.25 6.04
C ASP A 105 -2.57 -10.32 5.90
N TYR A 106 -2.43 -9.02 6.16
CA TYR A 106 -3.48 -8.05 5.84
C TYR A 106 -3.63 -7.83 4.33
N PHE A 107 -2.63 -8.24 3.54
CA PHE A 107 -2.60 -8.10 2.10
C PHE A 107 -2.89 -9.44 1.41
N SER A 108 -3.75 -9.41 0.40
CA SER A 108 -4.13 -10.57 -0.40
C SER A 108 -3.18 -10.83 -1.56
N GLY A 109 -2.40 -9.82 -1.97
CA GLY A 109 -1.50 -9.86 -3.11
C GLY A 109 -0.44 -8.76 -3.03
N ILE A 110 0.45 -8.70 -4.02
CA ILE A 110 1.50 -7.68 -4.14
C ILE A 110 1.38 -7.00 -5.51
N ALA A 111 1.21 -5.68 -5.53
CA ALA A 111 1.16 -4.89 -6.75
C ALA A 111 2.57 -4.46 -7.19
N ILE A 112 2.86 -4.56 -8.49
CA ILE A 112 4.17 -4.28 -9.08
C ILE A 112 4.07 -3.42 -10.34
N HIS A 113 4.95 -2.44 -10.44
CA HIS A 113 5.20 -1.61 -11.63
C HIS A 113 6.42 -2.13 -12.41
N GLY A 114 6.42 -1.87 -13.72
CA GLY A 114 7.47 -2.28 -14.64
C GLY A 114 8.45 -1.19 -15.05
N TYR A 115 8.55 -0.06 -14.33
CA TYR A 115 9.43 1.06 -14.75
C TYR A 115 10.92 0.78 -14.47
N SER A 116 11.25 -0.10 -13.53
CA SER A 116 12.61 -0.52 -13.19
C SER A 116 12.65 -1.91 -12.51
N GLY A 117 13.84 -2.53 -12.44
CA GLY A 117 14.13 -3.71 -11.61
C GLY A 117 13.89 -5.10 -12.22
N GLY A 118 13.29 -5.20 -13.41
CA GLY A 118 13.18 -6.47 -14.16
C GLY A 118 12.07 -7.42 -13.70
N ILE A 119 10.88 -7.26 -14.29
CA ILE A 119 9.66 -8.01 -13.91
C ILE A 119 9.77 -9.53 -14.02
N VAL A 120 10.58 -10.02 -14.96
CA VAL A 120 10.71 -11.46 -15.27
C VAL A 120 11.28 -12.23 -14.09
N ASP A 121 12.16 -11.62 -13.31
CA ASP A 121 12.79 -12.27 -12.16
C ASP A 121 12.07 -11.94 -10.85
N THR A 122 11.61 -10.70 -10.68
CA THR A 122 11.02 -10.24 -9.43
C THR A 122 9.68 -10.90 -9.10
N VAL A 123 8.77 -11.04 -10.07
CA VAL A 123 7.43 -11.61 -9.81
C VAL A 123 7.52 -13.08 -9.38
N PRO A 124 8.30 -13.96 -10.04
CA PRO A 124 8.52 -15.31 -9.55
C PRO A 124 9.09 -15.36 -8.12
N THR A 125 10.07 -14.51 -7.80
CA THR A 125 10.66 -14.46 -6.45
C THR A 125 9.62 -14.10 -5.40
N LEU A 126 8.85 -13.04 -5.62
CA LEU A 126 7.79 -12.62 -4.69
C LEU A 126 6.77 -13.73 -4.44
N ARG A 127 6.37 -14.44 -5.50
CA ARG A 127 5.45 -15.59 -5.39
C ARG A 127 6.06 -16.74 -4.60
N SER A 128 7.32 -17.09 -4.88
CA SER A 128 7.98 -18.22 -4.23
C SER A 128 8.30 -17.96 -2.76
N GLU A 129 8.65 -16.74 -2.39
CA GLU A 129 9.06 -16.39 -1.03
C GLU A 129 7.86 -16.08 -0.14
N PHE A 130 6.87 -15.33 -0.63
CA PHE A 130 5.78 -14.80 0.21
C PHE A 130 4.41 -15.44 -0.03
N GLY A 131 4.26 -16.29 -1.05
CA GLY A 131 3.01 -17.00 -1.33
C GLY A 131 1.82 -16.09 -1.67
N LYS A 132 2.07 -14.86 -2.13
CA LYS A 132 1.07 -13.89 -2.58
C LYS A 132 1.06 -13.84 -4.12
N GLU A 133 -0.12 -13.73 -4.73
CA GLU A 133 -0.28 -13.66 -6.20
C GLU A 133 -0.34 -12.25 -6.76
#